data_AF-A0A2V7PYT1-F1
#
_entry.id   AF-A0A2V7PYT1-F1
#
_cell.length_a   1.000
_cell.length_b   1.000
_cell.length_c   1.000
_cell.angle_alpha   90.00
_cell.angle_beta   90.00
_cell.angle_gamma   90.00
#
_symmetry.space_group_name_H-M   'P 1'
#
loop_
_entity.id
_entity.type
_entity.pdbx_description
1 polymer ?
#
loop_
_entity_poly.entity_id
_entity_poly.type
_entity_poly.pdbx_seq_one_letter_code
_entity_poly.pdbx_strand_id
1 'polypeptide(L)'
;MSDRLRRIAGVIGAIVLLACSGAATAAPVPGYPFAYATNECGPADGPAVTVYLSSRALDSLPPAAGHLALTVWVGRDEALGRTFRSSDQPVLGFATECGPEARCDPAAAWRVTLRGFAGDTLDGSVDLRFGGRVVAGSFRARWMPRRQYCG
;
A
#
# COMPACT_ATOMS: atom_id res chain seq x y z
N MET A 1 -4.00 80.09 -10.19
CA MET A 1 -4.99 80.00 -9.09
C MET A 1 -5.83 78.76 -9.37
N SER A 2 -5.84 77.66 -8.61
CA SER A 2 -5.28 77.35 -7.30
C SER A 2 -5.35 75.82 -7.11
N ASP A 3 -4.24 75.19 -6.72
CA ASP A 3 -4.13 74.24 -5.61
C ASP A 3 -5.27 73.22 -5.33
N ARG A 4 -4.98 71.92 -5.52
CA ARG A 4 -4.62 70.99 -4.41
C ARG A 4 -4.53 69.52 -4.82
N LEU A 5 -3.31 68.99 -4.66
CA LEU A 5 -3.02 67.59 -4.40
C LEU A 5 -3.90 67.00 -3.27
N ARG A 6 -4.36 65.74 -3.42
CA ARG A 6 -4.51 64.83 -2.27
C ARG A 6 -4.62 63.35 -2.66
N ARG A 7 -3.52 62.62 -2.37
CA ARG A 7 -3.41 61.25 -1.76
C ARG A 7 -4.01 60.09 -2.56
N ILE A 8 -3.22 59.28 -3.28
CA ILE A 8 -2.40 58.13 -2.82
C ILE A 8 -3.14 57.18 -1.87
N ALA A 9 -3.50 56.00 -2.37
CA ALA A 9 -3.36 54.65 -1.77
C ALA A 9 -4.25 53.70 -2.63
N GLY A 10 -3.76 52.84 -3.52
CA GLY A 10 -2.60 51.97 -3.36
C GLY A 10 -2.99 50.70 -2.60
N VAL A 11 -3.89 49.87 -3.15
CA VAL A 11 -4.19 48.53 -2.61
C VAL A 11 -4.12 47.53 -3.76
N ILE A 12 -2.92 47.06 -4.06
CA ILE A 12 -2.69 45.86 -4.86
C ILE A 12 -2.86 44.69 -3.90
N GLY A 13 -4.02 44.04 -3.93
CA GLY A 13 -4.29 42.83 -3.18
C GLY A 13 -3.55 41.64 -3.81
N ALA A 14 -2.38 41.31 -3.29
CA ALA A 14 -1.67 40.08 -3.62
C ALA A 14 -2.38 38.89 -2.95
N ILE A 15 -3.16 38.15 -3.73
CA ILE A 15 -3.76 36.87 -3.30
C ILE A 15 -2.67 35.81 -3.41
N VAL A 16 -1.98 35.55 -2.29
CA VAL A 16 -1.07 34.41 -2.16
C VAL A 16 -1.92 33.16 -1.98
N LEU A 17 -2.13 32.40 -3.06
CA LEU A 17 -2.65 31.04 -2.98
C LEU A 17 -1.57 30.17 -2.31
N LEU A 18 -1.63 30.04 -0.98
CA LEU A 18 -0.96 28.96 -0.26
C LEU A 18 -1.60 27.64 -0.73
N ALA A 19 -1.04 27.05 -1.79
CA ALA A 19 -1.23 25.66 -2.11
C ALA A 19 -0.58 24.85 -0.98
N CYS A 20 -1.38 24.53 0.04
CA CYS A 20 -1.03 23.49 0.99
C CYS A 20 -0.92 22.17 0.21
N SER A 21 0.31 21.87 -0.23
CA SER A 21 0.76 20.54 -0.62
C SER A 21 0.74 19.66 0.64
N GLY A 22 -0.45 19.41 1.18
CA GLY A 22 -0.65 18.46 2.24
C GLY A 22 -0.28 17.10 1.68
N ALA A 23 0.89 16.59 2.08
CA ALA A 23 1.22 15.19 1.88
C ALA A 23 0.08 14.38 2.51
N ALA A 24 -0.85 13.89 1.68
CA ALA A 24 -1.99 13.12 2.12
C ALA A 24 -1.44 11.98 2.96
N THR A 25 -1.66 12.05 4.28
CA THR A 25 -1.25 10.98 5.19
C THR A 25 -2.13 9.80 4.82
N ALA A 26 -1.56 8.88 4.05
CA ALA A 26 -2.32 7.81 3.44
C ALA A 26 -2.93 6.95 4.56
N ALA A 27 -4.25 6.88 4.59
CA ALA A 27 -4.98 6.21 5.67
C ALA A 27 -4.68 4.71 5.68
N PRO A 28 -4.64 4.06 6.86
CA PRO A 28 -4.57 2.62 6.97
C PRO A 28 -5.69 1.92 6.20
N VAL A 29 -5.45 0.68 5.78
CA VAL A 29 -6.48 -0.14 5.14
C VAL A 29 -7.63 -0.40 6.14
N PRO A 30 -8.89 -0.02 5.82
CA PRO A 30 -10.01 -0.19 6.75
C PRO A 30 -10.20 -1.66 7.17
N GLY A 31 -10.35 -1.89 8.47
CA GLY A 31 -10.49 -3.24 9.04
C GLY A 31 -9.19 -4.00 9.25
N TYR A 32 -8.05 -3.47 8.77
CA TYR A 32 -6.74 -4.11 8.88
C TYR A 32 -5.68 -3.12 9.41
N PRO A 33 -5.68 -2.83 10.72
CA PRO A 33 -4.74 -1.88 11.31
C PRO A 33 -3.30 -2.43 11.41
N PHE A 34 -3.09 -3.73 11.22
CA PHE A 34 -1.77 -4.36 11.27
C PHE A 34 -1.35 -4.83 9.89
N ALA A 35 -0.08 -4.63 9.55
CA ALA A 35 0.50 -5.08 8.30
C ALA A 35 1.87 -5.74 8.55
N TYR A 36 2.13 -6.81 7.82
CA TYR A 36 3.36 -7.59 7.88
C TYR A 36 3.79 -7.96 6.47
N ALA A 37 5.09 -8.08 6.24
CA ALA A 37 5.63 -8.48 4.96
C ALA A 37 6.74 -9.52 5.15
N THR A 38 6.84 -10.46 4.23
CA THR A 38 7.84 -11.52 4.28
C THR A 38 8.24 -11.97 2.88
N ASN A 39 9.34 -12.71 2.82
CA ASN A 39 9.76 -13.43 1.62
C ASN A 39 9.11 -14.82 1.60
N GLU A 40 8.62 -15.22 0.43
CA GLU A 40 8.06 -16.55 0.15
C GLU A 40 8.59 -17.07 -1.20
N CYS A 41 8.13 -18.25 -1.61
CA CYS A 41 8.40 -18.79 -2.94
C CYS A 41 7.15 -18.70 -3.80
N GLY A 42 7.33 -18.27 -5.05
CA GLY A 42 6.30 -18.27 -6.08
C GLY A 42 6.10 -19.66 -6.71
N PRO A 43 5.18 -19.79 -7.68
CA PRO A 43 4.79 -21.07 -8.27
C PRO A 43 5.88 -21.83 -9.04
N ALA A 44 6.91 -21.12 -9.51
CA ALA A 44 8.04 -21.69 -10.24
C ALA A 44 9.31 -21.70 -9.37
N ASP A 45 9.15 -21.81 -8.05
CA ASP A 45 10.23 -21.76 -7.07
C ASP A 45 11.10 -20.49 -7.17
N GLY A 46 10.53 -19.44 -7.75
CA GLY A 46 11.11 -18.11 -7.80
C GLY A 46 10.88 -17.34 -6.50
N PRO A 47 11.65 -16.27 -6.23
CA PRO A 47 11.43 -15.45 -5.06
C PRO A 47 10.10 -14.71 -5.14
N ALA A 48 9.42 -14.57 -4.01
CA ALA A 48 8.18 -13.82 -3.88
C ALA A 48 8.20 -12.94 -2.62
N VAL A 49 7.38 -11.90 -2.64
CA VAL A 49 7.06 -11.08 -1.46
C VAL A 49 5.57 -11.21 -1.18
N THR A 50 5.24 -11.52 0.07
CA THR A 50 3.85 -11.54 0.54
C THR A 50 3.64 -10.47 1.59
N VAL A 51 2.61 -9.65 1.39
CA VAL A 51 2.09 -8.69 2.36
C VAL A 51 0.82 -9.25 2.99
N TYR A 52 0.82 -9.34 4.31
CA TYR A 52 -0.32 -9.73 5.11
C TYR A 52 -0.91 -8.50 5.79
N LEU A 53 -2.21 -8.26 5.60
CA LEU A 53 -2.97 -7.25 6.35
C LEU A 53 -3.91 -7.97 7.30
N SER A 54 -3.90 -7.60 8.58
CA SER A 54 -4.61 -8.34 9.64
C SER A 54 -5.41 -7.40 10.54
N SER A 55 -6.56 -7.89 11.01
CA SER A 55 -7.39 -7.20 12.00
C SER A 55 -6.79 -7.24 13.41
N ARG A 56 -5.83 -8.15 13.65
CA ARG A 56 -5.13 -8.35 14.93
C ARG A 56 -3.61 -8.41 14.74
N ALA A 57 -2.89 -8.10 15.81
CA ALA A 57 -1.44 -8.32 15.83
C ALA A 57 -1.11 -9.81 15.65
N LEU A 58 0.00 -10.07 14.96
CA LEU A 58 0.51 -11.40 14.67
C LEU A 58 1.87 -11.61 15.32
N ASP A 59 2.07 -12.82 15.86
CA ASP A 59 3.34 -13.26 16.42
C ASP A 59 4.16 -14.08 15.41
N SER A 60 3.52 -14.61 14.36
CA SER A 60 4.13 -15.44 13.33
C SER A 60 3.39 -15.34 11.98
N LEU A 61 4.07 -15.76 10.91
CA LEU A 61 3.54 -15.82 9.54
C LEU A 61 3.68 -17.24 8.97
N PRO A 62 2.73 -17.69 8.11
CA PRO A 62 1.51 -16.99 7.71
C PRO A 62 0.45 -16.92 8.83
N PRO A 63 -0.49 -15.97 8.79
CA PRO A 63 -1.58 -15.90 9.76
C PRO A 63 -2.55 -17.07 9.55
N ALA A 64 -3.05 -17.66 10.64
CA ALA A 64 -3.97 -18.81 10.54
C ALA A 64 -5.33 -18.46 9.90
N ALA A 65 -5.84 -17.25 10.12
CA ALA A 65 -7.15 -16.81 9.67
C ALA A 65 -7.31 -15.29 9.80
N GLY A 66 -8.35 -14.72 9.18
CA GLY A 66 -8.76 -13.33 9.38
C GLY A 66 -7.79 -12.29 8.83
N HIS A 67 -7.28 -12.51 7.61
CA HIS A 67 -6.28 -11.65 6.99
C HIS A 67 -6.51 -11.49 5.48
N LEU A 68 -5.95 -10.41 4.93
CA LEU A 68 -5.69 -10.30 3.49
C LEU A 68 -4.26 -10.74 3.23
N ALA A 69 -4.06 -11.52 2.18
CA ALA A 69 -2.74 -11.84 1.66
C ALA A 69 -2.62 -11.30 0.25
N LEU A 70 -1.52 -10.63 -0.04
CA LEU A 70 -1.17 -10.21 -1.38
C LEU A 70 0.27 -10.60 -1.65
N THR A 71 0.45 -11.45 -2.65
CA THR A 71 1.73 -12.01 -3.04
C THR A 71 2.12 -11.49 -4.41
N VAL A 72 3.36 -11.02 -4.54
CA VAL A 72 3.99 -10.71 -5.83
C VAL A 72 5.14 -11.69 -6.09
N TRP A 73 5.17 -12.29 -7.27
CA TRP A 73 6.14 -13.34 -7.65
C TRP A 73 7.44 -12.76 -8.20
N VAL A 74 8.00 -11.82 -7.45
CA VAL A 74 9.31 -11.23 -7.71
C VAL A 74 10.06 -11.08 -6.39
N GLY A 75 11.39 -11.02 -6.47
CA GLY A 75 12.22 -10.83 -5.29
C GLY A 75 12.05 -9.46 -4.66
N ARG A 76 12.32 -9.35 -3.36
CA ARG A 76 12.18 -8.11 -2.58
C ARG A 76 12.76 -6.90 -3.29
N ASP A 77 14.03 -6.98 -3.67
CA ASP A 77 14.75 -5.83 -4.24
C ASP A 77 14.18 -5.46 -5.63
N GLU A 78 13.71 -6.45 -6.39
CA GLU A 78 13.03 -6.23 -7.66
C GLU A 78 11.62 -5.64 -7.48
N ALA A 79 10.98 -5.86 -6.33
CA ALA A 79 9.62 -5.43 -6.06
C ALA A 79 9.52 -3.96 -5.62
N LEU A 80 10.60 -3.40 -5.07
CA LEU A 80 10.62 -2.04 -4.50
C LEU A 80 10.49 -0.95 -5.57
N GLY A 81 9.77 0.12 -5.21
CA GLY A 81 9.47 1.24 -6.09
C GLY A 81 8.44 0.91 -7.20
N ARG A 82 7.88 -0.30 -7.22
CA ARG A 82 7.00 -0.77 -8.30
C ARG A 82 5.54 -0.90 -7.87
N THR A 83 4.69 -0.92 -8.89
CA THR A 83 3.28 -1.23 -8.78
C THR A 83 2.97 -2.48 -9.60
N PHE A 84 2.22 -3.41 -9.02
CA PHE A 84 1.78 -4.66 -9.64
C PHE A 84 0.27 -4.73 -9.66
N ARG A 85 -0.31 -5.30 -10.72
CA ARG A 85 -1.76 -5.36 -10.93
C ARG A 85 -2.20 -6.70 -11.50
N SER A 86 -3.43 -7.08 -11.20
CA SER A 86 -4.09 -8.25 -11.81
C SER A 86 -4.27 -8.14 -13.33
N SER A 87 -4.16 -6.93 -13.89
CA SER A 87 -4.28 -6.65 -15.32
C SER A 87 -2.97 -6.75 -16.09
N ASP A 88 -1.83 -6.90 -15.40
CA ASP A 88 -0.51 -6.95 -16.03
C ASP A 88 -0.32 -8.27 -16.80
N GLN A 89 0.54 -8.26 -17.82
CA GLN A 89 0.85 -9.43 -18.65
C GLN A 89 2.37 -9.61 -18.73
N PRO A 90 2.93 -10.69 -18.16
CA PRO A 90 2.26 -11.72 -17.36
C PRO A 90 1.75 -11.18 -16.01
N VAL A 91 0.76 -11.85 -15.42
CA VAL A 91 0.33 -11.57 -14.05
C VAL A 91 1.40 -12.06 -13.08
N LEU A 92 1.94 -11.16 -12.25
CA LEU A 92 3.05 -11.43 -11.32
C LEU A 92 2.59 -11.51 -9.87
N GLY A 93 1.45 -12.15 -9.59
CA GLY A 93 0.95 -12.26 -8.23
C GLY A 93 -0.52 -12.58 -8.12
N PHE A 94 -1.02 -12.55 -6.88
CA PHE A 94 -2.43 -12.72 -6.56
C PHE A 94 -2.76 -12.04 -5.22
N ALA A 95 -4.05 -11.87 -4.95
CA ALA A 95 -4.54 -11.40 -3.67
C ALA A 95 -5.74 -12.24 -3.21
N THR A 96 -5.82 -12.51 -1.91
CA THR A 96 -6.89 -13.27 -1.27
C THR A 96 -7.31 -12.62 0.04
N GLU A 97 -8.55 -12.89 0.44
CA GLU A 97 -9.05 -12.64 1.79
C GLU A 97 -9.37 -13.98 2.45
N CYS A 98 -8.69 -14.27 3.55
CA CYS A 98 -8.87 -15.51 4.30
C CYS A 98 -9.72 -15.23 5.54
N GLY A 99 -10.91 -15.81 5.58
CA GLY A 99 -11.86 -15.70 6.69
C GLY A 99 -11.45 -16.53 7.93
N PRO A 100 -12.29 -16.55 8.98
CA PRO A 100 -12.05 -17.30 10.22
C PRO A 100 -11.90 -18.81 10.01
N GLU A 101 -12.59 -19.37 9.01
CA GLU A 101 -12.60 -20.80 8.70
C GLU A 101 -11.42 -21.21 7.77
N ALA A 102 -10.39 -20.37 7.65
CA ALA A 102 -9.25 -20.54 6.73
C ALA A 102 -9.62 -20.70 5.24
N ARG A 103 -10.89 -20.47 4.88
CA ARG A 103 -11.31 -20.32 3.48
C ARG A 103 -10.82 -18.98 2.96
N CYS A 104 -10.13 -19.02 1.82
CA CYS A 104 -9.59 -17.84 1.17
C CYS A 104 -10.33 -17.57 -0.13
N ASP A 105 -10.93 -16.39 -0.24
CA ASP A 105 -11.60 -15.93 -1.45
C ASP A 105 -10.65 -15.03 -2.26
N PRO A 106 -10.44 -15.28 -3.56
CA PRO A 106 -9.55 -14.47 -4.38
C PRO A 106 -10.15 -13.10 -4.67
N ALA A 107 -9.30 -12.09 -4.77
CA ALA A 107 -9.70 -10.78 -5.28
C ALA A 107 -9.99 -10.88 -6.79
N ALA A 108 -11.12 -10.33 -7.22
CA ALA A 108 -11.47 -10.21 -8.64
C ALA A 108 -10.54 -9.24 -9.39
N ALA A 109 -10.01 -8.24 -8.69
CA ALA A 109 -8.95 -7.37 -9.18
C ALA A 109 -8.08 -6.91 -8.01
N TRP A 110 -6.79 -6.71 -8.27
CA TRP A 110 -5.88 -6.22 -7.25
C TRP A 110 -4.82 -5.30 -7.86
N ARG A 111 -4.38 -4.35 -7.05
CA ARG A 111 -3.25 -3.47 -7.30
C ARG A 111 -2.49 -3.30 -6.00
N VAL A 112 -1.17 -3.41 -6.06
CA VAL A 112 -0.27 -3.07 -4.94
C VAL A 112 0.82 -2.14 -5.44
N THR A 113 1.22 -1.20 -4.59
CA THR A 113 2.47 -0.44 -4.75
C THR A 113 3.36 -0.71 -3.55
N LEU A 114 4.58 -1.18 -3.79
CA LEU A 114 5.60 -1.40 -2.77
C LEU A 114 6.62 -0.27 -2.89
N ARG A 115 6.55 0.73 -2.00
CA ARG A 115 7.29 1.99 -2.20
C ARG A 115 8.75 1.86 -1.79
N GLY A 116 9.02 1.37 -0.60
CA GLY A 116 10.36 1.37 -0.03
C GLY A 116 10.40 0.87 1.40
N PHE A 117 11.61 0.69 1.92
CA PHE A 117 11.84 0.36 3.33
C PHE A 117 12.20 1.61 4.13
N ALA A 118 11.66 1.69 5.34
CA ALA A 118 12.12 2.54 6.43
C ALA A 118 12.53 1.63 7.60
N GLY A 119 13.81 1.29 7.68
CA GLY A 119 14.29 0.28 8.64
C GLY A 119 13.75 -1.11 8.31
N ASP A 120 13.08 -1.75 9.26
CA ASP A 120 12.41 -3.05 9.10
C ASP A 120 10.95 -2.93 8.65
N THR A 121 10.52 -1.77 8.14
CA THR A 121 9.14 -1.52 7.74
C THR A 121 9.05 -1.25 6.24
N LEU A 122 8.20 -2.01 5.54
CA LEU A 122 7.87 -1.84 4.13
C LEU A 122 6.63 -0.93 4.00
N ASP A 123 6.81 0.24 3.39
CA ASP A 123 5.72 1.18 3.13
C ASP A 123 5.08 0.90 1.76
N GLY A 124 3.75 0.97 1.70
CA GLY A 124 3.03 0.69 0.45
C GLY A 124 1.56 1.10 0.45
N SER A 125 0.85 0.63 -0.58
CA SER A 125 -0.59 0.77 -0.71
C SER A 125 -1.20 -0.37 -1.50
N VAL A 126 -2.47 -0.66 -1.22
CA VAL A 126 -3.29 -1.64 -1.93
C VAL A 126 -4.60 -1.01 -2.41
N ASP A 127 -5.13 -1.58 -3.49
CA ASP A 127 -6.51 -1.41 -3.96
C ASP A 127 -6.97 -2.80 -4.43
N LEU A 128 -7.85 -3.41 -3.66
CA LEU A 128 -8.33 -4.77 -3.82
C LEU A 128 -9.84 -4.78 -4.04
N ARG A 129 -10.33 -5.66 -4.92
CA ARG A 129 -11.75 -5.81 -5.20
C ARG A 129 -12.20 -7.24 -4.95
N PHE A 130 -13.17 -7.41 -4.06
CA PHE A 130 -13.77 -8.69 -3.70
C PHE A 130 -15.28 -8.62 -3.98
N GLY A 131 -15.70 -9.16 -5.12
CA GLY A 131 -17.08 -9.00 -5.57
C GLY A 131 -17.47 -7.51 -5.66
N GLY A 132 -18.48 -7.10 -4.89
CA GLY A 132 -18.94 -5.71 -4.80
C GLY A 132 -18.21 -4.83 -3.79
N ARG A 133 -17.23 -5.35 -3.04
CA ARG A 133 -16.48 -4.62 -2.01
C ARG A 133 -15.11 -4.20 -2.50
N VAL A 134 -14.73 -2.96 -2.18
CA VAL A 134 -13.38 -2.43 -2.41
C VAL A 134 -12.67 -2.27 -1.07
N VAL A 135 -11.43 -2.74 -1.00
CA VAL A 135 -10.55 -2.56 0.14
C VAL A 135 -9.29 -1.85 -0.35
N ALA A 136 -9.13 -0.59 0.04
CA ALA A 136 -8.03 0.24 -0.42
C ALA A 136 -7.45 1.07 0.74
N GLY A 137 -6.15 1.33 0.67
CA GLY A 137 -5.46 2.12 1.68
C GLY A 137 -3.95 1.97 1.59
N SER A 138 -3.25 2.68 2.46
CA SER A 138 -1.82 2.50 2.68
C SER A 138 -1.55 1.55 3.82
N PHE A 139 -0.35 0.97 3.80
CA PHE A 139 0.14 0.13 4.88
C PHE A 139 1.59 0.46 5.19
N ARG A 140 1.97 0.16 6.43
CA ARG A 140 3.36 0.13 6.92
C ARG A 140 3.60 -1.27 7.47
N ALA A 141 4.13 -2.15 6.64
CA ALA A 141 4.22 -3.57 6.95
C ALA A 141 5.53 -3.90 7.66
N ARG A 142 5.46 -4.45 8.87
CA ARG A 142 6.66 -4.94 9.56
C ARG A 142 7.25 -6.11 8.78
N TRP A 143 8.54 -6.03 8.47
CA TRP A 143 9.29 -7.07 7.80
C TRP A 143 9.61 -8.22 8.76
N MET A 144 9.08 -9.40 8.47
CA MET A 144 9.29 -10.62 9.24
C MET A 144 9.94 -11.67 8.32
N PRO A 145 11.27 -11.60 8.11
CA PRO A 145 11.94 -12.46 7.16
C PRO A 145 11.82 -13.92 7.59
N ARG A 146 11.56 -14.81 6.63
CA ARG A 146 11.55 -16.25 6.84
C ARG A 146 12.78 -16.85 6.18
N ARG A 147 13.41 -17.83 6.82
CA ARG A 147 14.41 -18.66 6.14
C ARG A 147 13.64 -19.62 5.24
N GLN A 148 13.47 -19.25 3.98
CA GLN A 148 12.84 -20.07 2.97
C GLN A 148 13.82 -20.21 1.80
N TYR A 149 13.99 -21.45 1.35
CA TYR A 149 14.81 -21.78 0.19
C TYR A 149 13.86 -22.07 -0.96
N CYS A 150 13.95 -21.28 -2.02
CA CYS A 150 13.24 -21.51 -3.27
C CYS A 150 14.23 -22.15 -4.25
N GLY A 151 13.86 -23.23 -4.92
CA GLY A 151 14.72 -23.92 -5.91
C GLY A 151 14.09 -25.17 -6.47
#